data_AF-A0A9J7IGX8-F1
#
_entry.id   AF-A0A9J7IGX8-F1
#
_cell.length_a   1.000
_cell.length_b   1.000
_cell.length_c   1.000
_cell.angle_alpha   90.00
_cell.angle_beta   90.00
_cell.angle_gamma   90.00
#
_symmetry.space_group_name_H-M   'P 1'
#
loop_
_entity.id
_entity.type
_entity.pdbx_description
1 polymer ?
#
loop_
_entity_poly.entity_id
_entity_poly.type
_entity_poly.pdbx_seq_one_letter_code
_entity_poly.pdbx_strand_id
1 'polypeptide(L)'
;MKQGLLVFLSLCALTTAMVPRVRRAMNTEEEEMHQVSTTSTTTTSSAVTTCAYHTPCAWTVYRQNNPAIIEMYIPNTYCTCKSDTVCKVVENDTSVNTLIHRCRSPSVDDVEDS
;
A
#
# COMPACT_ATOMS: atom_id res chain seq x y z
N MET A 1 25.91 -12.27 -50.18
CA MET A 1 24.82 -12.22 -49.17
C MET A 1 25.32 -12.00 -47.73
N LYS A 2 26.44 -11.30 -47.49
CA LYS A 2 26.97 -11.04 -46.12
C LYS A 2 27.04 -9.56 -45.74
N GLN A 3 27.06 -8.65 -46.72
CA GLN A 3 27.14 -7.21 -46.46
C GLN A 3 25.78 -6.58 -46.10
N GLY A 4 24.66 -7.12 -46.61
CA GLY A 4 23.32 -6.62 -46.26
C GLY A 4 22.90 -6.91 -44.82
N LEU A 5 23.38 -8.02 -44.24
CA LEU A 5 23.04 -8.42 -42.87
C LEU A 5 23.66 -7.49 -41.82
N LEU A 6 24.86 -6.95 -42.10
CA LEU A 6 25.57 -6.05 -41.19
C LEU A 6 24.91 -4.65 -41.13
N VAL A 7 24.32 -4.19 -42.24
CA VAL A 7 23.62 -2.90 -42.30
C VAL A 7 22.29 -2.94 -41.53
N PHE A 8 21.61 -4.09 -41.51
CA PHE A 8 20.37 -4.25 -40.73
C PHE A 8 20.62 -4.34 -39.21
N LEU A 9 21.72 -4.93 -38.78
CA LEU A 9 22.06 -5.04 -37.35
C LEU A 9 22.46 -3.70 -36.71
N SER A 10 23.01 -2.75 -37.47
CA SER A 10 23.39 -1.44 -36.93
C SER A 10 22.21 -0.50 -36.69
N LEU A 11 21.05 -0.73 -37.32
CA LEU A 11 19.87 0.14 -37.20
C LEU A 11 19.00 -0.18 -35.97
N CYS A 12 19.16 -1.34 -35.35
CA CYS A 12 18.35 -1.76 -34.20
C CYS A 12 18.92 -1.33 -32.83
N ALA A 13 20.06 -0.64 -32.78
CA ALA A 13 20.77 -0.33 -31.53
C ALA A 13 20.40 1.03 -30.89
N LEU A 14 19.42 1.78 -31.40
CA LEU A 14 19.19 3.18 -30.99
C LEU A 14 17.82 3.48 -30.36
N THR A 15 17.01 2.49 -29.97
CA THR A 15 15.67 2.77 -29.39
C THR A 15 15.58 2.66 -27.87
N THR A 16 16.67 2.44 -27.14
CA THR A 16 16.62 2.51 -25.67
C THR A 16 16.89 3.92 -25.18
N ALA A 17 15.88 4.47 -24.50
CA ALA A 17 15.93 5.52 -23.48
C ALA A 17 15.36 6.88 -23.86
N MET A 18 14.01 6.98 -23.83
CA MET A 18 13.35 8.14 -23.22
C MET A 18 12.13 7.66 -22.42
N VAL A 19 12.37 7.11 -21.23
CA VAL A 19 11.35 7.09 -20.17
C VAL A 19 11.36 8.49 -19.56
N PRO A 20 10.23 9.24 -19.55
CA PRO A 20 10.17 10.50 -18.86
C PRO A 20 10.43 10.27 -17.37
N ARG A 21 11.64 10.62 -16.90
CA ARG A 21 11.91 10.78 -15.47
C ARG A 21 11.19 12.06 -15.02
N VAL A 22 9.89 11.95 -14.76
CA VAL A 22 9.22 12.90 -13.86
C VAL A 22 9.80 12.65 -12.47
N ARG A 23 10.94 13.30 -12.19
CA ARG A 23 11.39 13.52 -10.82
C ARG A 23 10.34 14.42 -10.17
N ARG A 24 9.34 13.85 -9.51
CA ARG A 24 8.67 14.59 -8.44
C ARG A 24 9.74 14.90 -7.41
N ALA A 25 9.88 16.18 -7.08
CA ALA A 25 10.73 16.63 -6.00
C ALA A 25 10.36 15.85 -4.73
N MET A 26 11.33 15.16 -4.16
CA MET A 26 11.23 14.62 -2.81
C MET A 26 11.46 15.82 -1.89
N ASN A 27 10.38 16.38 -1.33
CA ASN A 27 10.52 17.27 -0.19
C ASN A 27 11.07 16.43 0.95
N THR A 28 12.30 16.77 1.34
CA THR A 28 12.88 16.41 2.62
C THR A 28 12.28 17.36 3.65
N GLU A 29 11.27 16.90 4.36
CA GLU A 29 10.82 17.43 5.65
C GLU A 29 10.60 16.16 6.48
N GLU A 30 11.67 15.66 7.11
CA GLU A 30 11.99 15.88 8.52
C GLU A 30 10.93 15.26 9.45
N GLU A 31 11.43 14.41 10.34
CA GLU A 31 10.69 13.69 11.37
C GLU A 31 9.74 14.63 12.15
N GLU A 32 8.45 14.31 12.16
CA GLU A 32 7.63 14.58 13.35
C GLU A 32 6.66 13.42 13.61
N MET A 33 6.98 12.74 14.71
CA MET A 33 6.12 11.89 15.50
C MET A 33 4.80 12.59 15.81
N HIS A 34 3.69 11.84 15.68
CA HIS A 34 2.32 12.20 16.11
C HIS A 34 1.65 13.36 15.37
N GLN A 35 0.52 13.09 14.69
CA GLN A 35 -0.80 13.51 15.18
C GLN A 35 -1.89 13.17 14.17
N VAL A 36 -2.93 12.50 14.67
CA VAL A 36 -4.21 12.29 14.03
C VAL A 36 -4.79 13.61 13.52
N SER A 37 -5.05 13.72 12.22
CA SER A 37 -6.18 14.52 11.71
C SER A 37 -6.52 14.19 10.26
N THR A 38 -7.65 13.51 10.12
CA THR A 38 -8.67 13.65 9.08
C THR A 38 -8.37 14.68 8.00
N THR A 39 -7.67 14.27 6.94
CA THR A 39 -7.70 14.99 5.66
C THR A 39 -8.62 14.23 4.71
N SER A 40 -9.89 14.64 4.73
CA SER A 40 -10.91 14.24 3.77
C SER A 40 -10.47 14.65 2.36
N THR A 41 -9.76 13.75 1.69
CA THR A 41 -9.43 13.93 0.27
C THR A 41 -10.69 13.57 -0.51
N THR A 42 -11.43 14.61 -0.93
CA THR A 42 -12.60 14.55 -1.79
C THR A 42 -12.24 13.86 -3.10
N THR A 43 -12.37 12.53 -3.10
CA THR A 43 -12.25 11.68 -4.27
C THR A 43 -13.66 11.29 -4.65
N THR A 44 -14.01 11.53 -5.90
CA THR A 44 -15.29 11.27 -6.55
C THR A 44 -15.99 10.04 -5.97
N SER A 45 -17.12 10.27 -5.28
CA SER A 45 -17.91 9.27 -4.55
C SER A 45 -18.44 8.17 -5.49
N SER A 46 -17.61 7.17 -5.75
CA SER A 46 -18.10 5.82 -5.89
C SER A 46 -18.41 5.35 -4.46
N ALA A 47 -19.65 4.93 -4.21
CA ALA A 47 -20.10 4.54 -2.88
C ALA A 47 -19.12 3.51 -2.30
N VAL A 48 -18.38 3.89 -1.26
CA VAL A 48 -17.42 3.02 -0.59
C VAL A 48 -18.17 1.79 -0.13
N THR A 49 -17.79 0.63 -0.68
CA THR A 49 -18.49 -0.63 -0.43
C THR A 49 -17.99 -1.24 0.88
N THR A 50 -18.83 -2.00 1.59
CA THR A 50 -18.39 -2.72 2.80
C THR A 50 -17.42 -3.85 2.42
N CYS A 51 -16.33 -3.99 3.14
CA CYS A 51 -15.39 -5.10 2.92
C CYS A 51 -16.07 -6.44 3.17
N ALA A 52 -15.89 -7.42 2.27
CA ALA A 52 -16.31 -8.79 2.52
C ALA A 52 -15.47 -9.41 3.65
N TYR A 53 -15.96 -10.49 4.25
CA TYR A 53 -15.34 -11.14 5.41
C TYR A 53 -13.86 -11.53 5.21
N HIS A 54 -13.50 -11.95 3.99
CA HIS A 54 -12.12 -12.31 3.64
C HIS A 54 -11.36 -11.18 2.96
N THR A 55 -11.96 -10.02 2.69
CA THR A 55 -11.25 -8.89 2.09
C THR A 55 -10.43 -8.18 3.16
N PRO A 56 -9.10 -7.99 2.96
CA PRO A 56 -8.32 -7.19 3.88
C PRO A 56 -8.79 -5.74 3.93
N CYS A 57 -8.90 -5.18 5.12
CA CYS A 57 -9.21 -3.77 5.34
C CYS A 57 -7.94 -2.91 5.47
N ALA A 58 -6.81 -3.52 5.81
CA ALA A 58 -5.49 -2.88 5.80
C ALA A 58 -4.35 -3.92 5.80
N TRP A 59 -3.15 -3.44 5.58
CA TRP A 59 -1.90 -4.17 5.74
C TRP A 59 -0.92 -3.35 6.57
N THR A 60 -0.15 -4.01 7.43
CA THR A 60 0.97 -3.39 8.13
C THR A 60 2.24 -4.10 7.73
N VAL A 61 3.15 -3.40 7.06
CA VAL A 61 4.48 -3.90 6.71
C VAL A 61 5.41 -3.61 7.87
N TYR A 62 6.16 -4.61 8.30
CA TYR A 62 7.11 -4.52 9.39
C TYR A 62 8.53 -4.86 8.92
N ARG A 63 9.53 -4.42 9.68
CA ARG A 63 10.94 -4.65 9.36
C ARG A 63 11.26 -6.15 9.31
N GLN A 64 12.15 -6.56 8.42
CA GLN A 64 12.59 -7.96 8.27
C GLN A 64 12.73 -8.70 9.62
N ASN A 65 11.94 -9.76 9.81
CA ASN A 65 11.93 -10.63 11.00
C ASN A 65 11.60 -9.93 12.34
N ASN A 66 11.06 -8.71 12.35
CA ASN A 66 10.68 -8.02 13.58
C ASN A 66 9.32 -7.31 13.47
N PRO A 67 8.21 -7.99 13.83
CA PRO A 67 6.86 -7.42 13.77
C PRO A 67 6.59 -6.31 14.79
N ALA A 68 7.49 -6.07 15.75
CA ALA A 68 7.38 -4.95 16.68
C ALA A 68 7.80 -3.61 16.06
N ILE A 69 8.53 -3.64 14.94
CA ILE A 69 9.00 -2.43 14.24
C ILE A 69 8.17 -2.27 12.96
N ILE A 70 7.12 -1.46 13.05
CA ILE A 70 6.24 -1.16 11.93
C ILE A 70 6.91 -0.14 11.01
N GLU A 71 6.96 -0.43 9.71
CA GLU A 71 7.49 0.48 8.69
C GLU A 71 6.38 1.24 7.96
N MET A 72 5.25 0.58 7.71
CA MET A 72 4.17 1.15 6.92
C MET A 72 2.81 0.58 7.29
N TYR A 73 1.79 1.44 7.34
CA TYR A 73 0.38 1.06 7.41
C TYR A 73 -0.33 1.46 6.11
N ILE A 74 -0.98 0.49 5.46
CA ILE A 74 -1.62 0.66 4.15
C ILE A 74 -3.11 0.35 4.30
N PRO A 75 -3.99 1.35 4.38
CA PRO A 75 -5.44 1.12 4.42
C PRO A 75 -5.97 0.70 3.05
N ASN A 76 -6.96 -0.19 3.02
CA ASN A 76 -7.69 -0.49 1.81
C ASN A 76 -8.67 0.64 1.49
N THR A 77 -8.48 1.36 0.40
CA THR A 77 -9.33 2.49 -0.01
C THR A 77 -10.57 2.09 -0.81
N TYR A 78 -10.67 0.81 -1.22
CA TYR A 78 -11.80 0.31 -2.01
C TYR A 78 -13.01 -0.09 -1.15
N CYS A 79 -12.78 -0.36 0.14
CA CYS A 79 -13.83 -0.77 1.04
C CYS A 79 -13.56 -0.34 2.48
N THR A 80 -14.61 -0.26 3.29
CA THR A 80 -14.50 0.01 4.73
C THR A 80 -15.17 -1.09 5.54
N CYS A 81 -14.72 -1.26 6.78
CA CYS A 81 -15.43 -2.12 7.72
C CYS A 81 -16.83 -1.56 8.01
N LYS A 82 -17.78 -2.47 8.27
CA LYS A 82 -19.13 -2.09 8.69
C LYS A 82 -19.06 -1.44 10.08
N SER A 83 -20.03 -0.59 10.42
CA SER A 83 -20.08 0.17 11.68
C SER A 83 -20.01 -0.66 12.96
N ASP A 84 -20.33 -1.96 12.89
CA ASP A 84 -20.29 -2.93 13.99
C ASP A 84 -18.99 -3.75 14.03
N THR A 85 -18.03 -3.44 13.14
CA THR A 85 -16.77 -4.17 13.01
C THR A 85 -15.58 -3.22 12.95
N VAL A 86 -14.44 -3.70 13.40
CA VAL A 86 -13.17 -2.97 13.46
C VAL A 86 -12.09 -3.71 12.66
N CYS A 87 -11.16 -2.96 12.09
CA CYS A 87 -10.09 -3.51 11.26
C CYS A 87 -8.95 -4.05 12.13
N LYS A 88 -8.89 -5.37 12.32
CA LYS A 88 -7.94 -6.03 13.23
C LYS A 88 -6.94 -6.90 12.49
N VAL A 89 -5.73 -7.01 13.04
CA VAL A 89 -4.74 -8.01 12.60
C VAL A 89 -5.33 -9.40 12.82
N VAL A 90 -5.34 -10.23 11.78
CA VAL A 90 -5.86 -11.60 11.84
C VAL A 90 -4.86 -12.65 11.37
N GLU A 91 -3.83 -12.22 10.67
CA GLU A 91 -2.88 -13.08 10.00
C GLU A 91 -1.54 -12.37 9.90
N ASN A 92 -0.46 -13.12 10.06
CA ASN A 92 0.91 -12.64 9.88
C ASN A 92 1.55 -13.43 8.74
N ASP A 93 1.77 -12.76 7.61
CA ASP A 93 2.52 -13.31 6.49
C ASP A 93 4.01 -12.98 6.64
N THR A 94 4.73 -13.94 7.21
CA THR A 94 6.17 -13.82 7.45
C THR A 94 7.00 -13.88 6.17
N SER A 95 6.44 -14.33 5.04
CA SER A 95 7.18 -14.42 3.77
C SER A 95 7.45 -13.04 3.17
N VAL A 96 6.57 -12.07 3.46
CA VAL A 96 6.65 -10.68 2.99
C VAL A 96 6.65 -9.66 4.14
N ASN A 97 6.91 -10.12 5.38
CA ASN A 97 6.91 -9.29 6.59
C ASN A 97 5.67 -8.38 6.73
N THR A 98 4.47 -8.96 6.57
CA THR A 98 3.23 -8.18 6.56
C THR A 98 2.17 -8.77 7.50
N LEU A 99 1.60 -7.92 8.36
CA LEU A 99 0.38 -8.22 9.10
C LEU A 99 -0.84 -7.88 8.24
N ILE A 100 -1.76 -8.83 8.10
CA ILE A 100 -2.98 -8.67 7.31
C ILE A 100 -4.13 -8.36 8.25
N HIS A 101 -4.82 -7.25 7.99
CA HIS A 101 -5.95 -6.80 8.80
C HIS A 101 -7.27 -7.12 8.09
N ARG A 102 -8.27 -7.61 8.83
CA ARG A 102 -9.63 -7.87 8.32
C ARG A 102 -10.67 -7.35 9.31
N CYS A 103 -11.88 -7.08 8.80
CA CYS A 103 -12.98 -6.61 9.63
C CYS A 103 -13.46 -7.72 10.58
N ARG A 104 -13.40 -7.47 11.88
CA ARG A 104 -13.81 -8.38 12.95
C ARG A 104 -14.70 -7.65 13.94
N SER A 105 -15.51 -8.39 14.68
CA SER A 105 -16.23 -7.81 15.82
C SER A 105 -15.23 -7.21 16.83
N PRO A 106 -15.57 -6.07 17.46
CA PRO A 106 -14.80 -5.56 18.58
C PRO A 106 -14.75 -6.63 19.69
N SER A 107 -13.61 -6.75 20.34
CA SER A 107 -13.44 -7.52 21.58
C SER A 107 -13.75 -6.60 22.74
N VAL A 108 -14.01 -7.18 23.92
CA VAL A 108 -14.28 -6.41 25.15
C VAL A 108 -13.16 -5.39 25.42
N ASP A 109 -11.92 -5.75 25.09
CA ASP A 109 -10.73 -4.90 25.28
C ASP A 109 -10.68 -3.66 24.34
N ASP A 110 -11.45 -3.62 23.24
CA ASP A 110 -11.44 -2.46 22.33
C ASP A 110 -12.44 -1.36 22.74
N VAL A 111 -13.36 -1.68 23.65
CA VAL A 111 -14.47 -0.78 24.03
C VAL A 111 -14.06 0.17 25.17
N GLU A 112 -12.98 -0.14 25.89
CA GLU A 112 -12.53 0.61 27.07
C GLU A 112 -11.78 1.91 26.71
N ASP A 113 -11.43 2.13 25.45
CA ASP A 113 -10.61 3.27 24.98
C ASP A 113 -11.40 4.22 24.04
N SER A 114 -12.73 4.22 24.13
CA SER A 114 -13.63 5.10 23.33
C SER A 114 -14.38 6.13 24.17
#